data_AF-A0A5C6AHR9-F1
#
_entry.id   AF-A0A5C6AHR9-F1
#
_cell.length_a   1.000
_cell.length_b   1.000
_cell.length_c   1.000
_cell.angle_alpha   90.00
_cell.angle_beta   90.00
_cell.angle_gamma   90.00
#
_symmetry.space_group_name_H-M   'P 1'
#
loop_
_entity.id
_entity.type
_entity.pdbx_description
1 polymer ?
#
loop_
_entity_poly.entity_id
_entity_poly.type
_entity_poly.pdbx_seq_one_letter_code
_entity_poly.pdbx_strand_id
1 'polypeptide(L)'
;MLKGPEAHSQCNSQELRSSKPITVYAEDLVDFQSMMQILLILMLLVIAGCDHSAGTALSDSRQCQPSPVPARPETADTIRILAWNVESGGADAEVIFSQMRQMGTYDVWALSEVSPRALGTYADALVASFQSEESTPGRADRLRFLFNRERFELIGVEELNQEGRFRLNDGNHRSPLVIQLLERETKTTFQITVNHLARRRAELREEQASGLREWARRQTIPSIANGDFNFDYSFETQSGNDAFTAMVRDGVWLWVKPQESIDTNWSDSNNDGIDNYPDSMLGFAFAAGPARDWSPMCRVIQRDGDFPHNEATSDYSPTELTLRP
;
A
#
# COMPACT_ATOMS: atom_id res chain seq x y z
N MET A 1 -67.71 40.35 9.55
CA MET A 1 -66.81 41.38 10.11
C MET A 1 -65.48 40.73 10.45
N LEU A 2 -64.38 41.31 9.94
CA LEU A 2 -62.95 41.17 10.31
C LEU A 2 -62.29 39.78 10.08
N LYS A 3 -61.48 39.54 9.04
CA LYS A 3 -60.15 40.06 8.59
C LYS A 3 -58.91 39.52 9.34
N GLY A 4 -58.19 38.60 8.69
CA GLY A 4 -56.72 38.57 8.47
C GLY A 4 -55.76 38.26 9.63
N PRO A 5 -54.44 38.02 9.36
CA PRO A 5 -53.75 38.23 8.08
C PRO A 5 -52.89 37.06 7.54
N GLU A 6 -52.57 37.19 6.24
CA GLU A 6 -51.52 36.52 5.46
C GLU A 6 -50.17 37.27 5.55
N ALA A 7 -49.05 36.58 5.26
CA ALA A 7 -47.88 37.08 4.51
C ALA A 7 -46.95 35.87 4.20
N HIS A 8 -46.85 35.38 2.96
CA HIS A 8 -46.04 35.84 1.81
C HIS A 8 -44.52 35.88 2.03
N SER A 9 -43.80 34.97 1.34
CA SER A 9 -42.40 35.14 0.94
C SER A 9 -42.31 34.93 -0.57
N GLN A 10 -42.05 36.01 -1.29
CA GLN A 10 -41.86 36.06 -2.74
C GLN A 10 -40.44 35.61 -3.12
N CYS A 11 -40.37 34.75 -4.13
CA CYS A 11 -39.15 34.43 -4.86
C CYS A 11 -38.93 35.52 -5.91
N ASN A 12 -37.84 36.28 -5.80
CA ASN A 12 -37.45 37.28 -6.79
C ASN A 12 -36.27 36.77 -7.61
N SER A 13 -36.54 36.56 -8.89
CA SER A 13 -35.58 36.45 -9.97
C SER A 13 -34.96 37.82 -10.22
N GLN A 14 -33.63 37.87 -10.39
CA GLN A 14 -32.95 39.03 -10.96
C GLN A 14 -32.08 38.62 -12.15
N GLU A 15 -32.16 39.52 -13.12
CA GLU A 15 -31.79 39.39 -14.52
C GLU A 15 -30.28 39.35 -14.74
N LEU A 16 -29.88 38.54 -15.74
CA LEU A 16 -28.63 38.70 -16.46
C LEU A 16 -28.62 40.05 -17.19
N ARG A 17 -27.58 40.87 -16.95
CA ARG A 17 -27.12 41.85 -17.93
C ARG A 17 -25.60 42.00 -17.95
N SER A 18 -25.13 42.12 -19.19
CA SER A 18 -23.92 42.83 -19.63
C SER A 18 -22.61 42.03 -19.63
N SER A 19 -22.38 41.35 -20.75
CA SER A 19 -21.05 41.08 -21.29
C SER A 19 -20.32 42.39 -21.60
N LYS A 20 -19.07 42.50 -21.15
CA LYS A 20 -18.10 43.51 -21.62
C LYS A 20 -17.04 42.79 -22.45
N PRO A 21 -16.53 43.41 -23.53
CA PRO A 21 -15.52 42.80 -24.39
C PRO A 21 -14.16 42.76 -23.68
N ILE A 22 -13.48 41.62 -23.82
CA ILE A 22 -12.08 41.44 -23.40
C ILE A 22 -11.20 42.02 -24.50
N THR A 23 -10.48 43.10 -24.19
CA THR A 23 -9.40 43.64 -25.02
C THR A 23 -8.17 42.79 -24.78
N VAL A 24 -7.72 42.07 -25.81
CA VAL A 24 -6.43 41.36 -25.81
C VAL A 24 -5.34 42.38 -26.08
N TYR A 25 -4.44 42.59 -25.11
CA TYR A 25 -3.17 43.26 -25.35
C TYR A 25 -2.19 42.24 -25.95
N ALA A 26 -1.70 42.55 -27.15
CA ALA A 26 -0.66 41.80 -27.83
C ALA A 26 0.66 42.57 -27.66
N GLU A 27 1.46 42.20 -26.67
CA GLU A 27 2.87 42.58 -26.55
C GLU A 27 3.63 41.38 -25.96
N ASP A 28 4.93 41.26 -26.29
CA ASP A 28 5.89 40.21 -25.93
C ASP A 28 6.04 39.03 -26.90
N LEU A 29 6.35 39.36 -28.16
CA LEU A 29 7.16 38.52 -29.05
C LEU A 29 8.63 38.68 -28.65
N VAL A 30 9.11 37.82 -27.77
CA VAL A 30 10.55 37.69 -27.48
C VAL A 30 11.23 36.99 -28.66
N ASP A 31 12.25 37.67 -29.16
CA ASP A 31 13.06 37.37 -30.34
C ASP A 31 13.77 36.00 -30.26
N PHE A 32 13.19 35.00 -30.94
CA PHE A 32 13.71 33.64 -31.07
C PHE A 32 15.03 33.56 -31.87
N GLN A 33 15.48 34.62 -32.55
CA GLN A 33 16.74 34.61 -33.31
C GLN A 33 17.97 34.94 -32.43
N SER A 34 17.78 35.61 -31.30
CA SER A 34 18.88 36.02 -30.42
C SER A 34 19.33 34.92 -29.43
N MET A 35 18.48 33.93 -29.13
CA MET A 35 18.84 32.78 -28.27
C MET A 35 19.68 31.70 -28.99
N MET A 36 19.58 31.61 -30.32
CA MET A 36 20.27 30.56 -31.09
C MET A 36 21.75 30.88 -31.38
N GLN A 37 22.17 32.14 -31.26
CA GLN A 37 23.58 32.54 -31.40
C GLN A 37 24.42 32.33 -30.12
N ILE A 38 23.79 32.36 -28.94
CA ILE A 38 24.49 32.12 -27.65
C ILE A 38 24.77 30.62 -27.45
N LEU A 39 23.89 29.73 -27.95
CA LEU A 39 24.07 28.28 -27.84
C LEU A 39 25.19 27.74 -28.75
N LEU A 40 25.46 28.38 -29.89
CA LEU A 40 26.52 27.96 -30.82
C LEU A 40 27.93 28.35 -30.36
N ILE A 41 28.07 29.42 -29.56
CA ILE A 41 29.38 29.88 -29.06
C ILE A 41 29.86 29.03 -27.87
N LEU A 42 28.94 28.45 -27.08
CA LEU A 42 29.28 27.55 -25.97
C LEU A 42 29.65 26.12 -26.43
N MET A 43 29.21 25.68 -27.60
CA MET A 43 29.59 24.35 -28.15
C MET A 43 30.97 24.32 -28.83
N LEU A 44 31.61 25.47 -29.08
CA LEU A 44 32.92 25.55 -29.74
C LEU A 44 34.11 25.71 -28.78
N LEU A 45 33.89 25.69 -27.46
CA LEU A 45 34.94 25.86 -26.44
C LEU A 45 35.34 24.56 -25.70
N VAL A 46 34.83 23.40 -26.10
CA VAL A 46 35.15 22.10 -25.46
C VAL A 46 36.12 21.22 -26.27
N ILE A 47 36.57 21.67 -27.44
CA ILE A 47 37.52 20.92 -28.28
C ILE A 47 38.81 21.71 -28.48
N ALA A 48 39.55 21.97 -27.40
CA ALA A 48 40.98 22.31 -27.49
C ALA A 48 41.66 22.21 -26.12
N GLY A 49 42.47 21.16 -25.94
CA GLY A 49 43.67 21.18 -25.11
C GLY A 49 43.49 20.77 -23.63
N CYS A 50 43.97 19.58 -23.29
CA CYS A 50 45.34 19.43 -22.79
C CYS A 50 45.61 17.97 -22.41
N ASP A 51 46.55 17.36 -23.14
CA ASP A 51 47.35 16.22 -22.68
C ASP A 51 48.09 16.59 -21.39
N HIS A 52 47.96 15.77 -20.35
CA HIS A 52 49.06 15.46 -19.42
C HIS A 52 48.85 14.09 -18.78
N SER A 53 49.92 13.31 -18.84
CA SER A 53 50.11 11.95 -18.37
C SER A 53 50.24 11.85 -16.85
N ALA A 54 49.59 10.84 -16.24
CA ALA A 54 50.10 10.09 -15.09
C ALA A 54 49.10 9.02 -14.63
N GLY A 55 49.60 7.84 -14.27
CA GLY A 55 49.07 7.08 -13.15
C GLY A 55 48.08 5.96 -13.46
N THR A 56 48.61 4.75 -13.58
CA THR A 56 47.94 3.48 -13.31
C THR A 56 47.04 3.53 -12.06
N ALA A 57 45.73 3.36 -12.25
CA ALA A 57 44.83 2.72 -11.30
C ALA A 57 43.66 2.12 -12.09
N LEU A 58 43.74 0.81 -12.35
CA LEU A 58 42.59 0.02 -12.78
C LEU A 58 41.58 0.04 -11.62
N SER A 59 40.58 0.91 -11.69
CA SER A 59 39.40 0.80 -10.83
C SER A 59 38.56 -0.35 -11.37
N ASP A 60 38.80 -1.55 -10.82
CA ASP A 60 37.95 -2.72 -10.96
C ASP A 60 36.62 -2.39 -10.27
N SER A 61 35.74 -1.65 -10.98
CA SER A 61 34.36 -1.41 -10.55
C SER A 61 33.56 -2.70 -10.77
N ARG A 62 33.87 -3.73 -9.98
CA ARG A 62 32.92 -4.82 -9.76
C ARG A 62 31.76 -4.22 -9.00
N GLN A 63 30.69 -3.93 -9.74
CA GLN A 63 29.36 -3.80 -9.17
C GLN A 63 29.16 -4.97 -8.21
N CYS A 64 29.10 -4.66 -6.92
CA CYS A 64 28.73 -5.61 -5.91
C CYS A 64 27.22 -5.80 -6.06
N GLN A 65 26.80 -6.64 -7.00
CA GLN A 65 25.43 -7.14 -7.01
C GLN A 65 25.25 -7.91 -5.69
N PRO A 66 24.22 -7.60 -4.88
CA PRO A 66 23.87 -8.45 -3.76
C PRO A 66 23.59 -9.84 -4.33
N SER A 67 24.32 -10.84 -3.82
CA SER A 67 24.06 -12.23 -4.19
C SER A 67 22.63 -12.57 -3.77
N PRO A 68 21.83 -13.25 -4.61
CA PRO A 68 20.49 -13.67 -4.21
C PRO A 68 20.62 -14.53 -2.95
N VAL A 69 19.96 -14.12 -1.88
CA VAL A 69 19.84 -14.94 -0.67
C VAL A 69 19.22 -16.27 -1.11
N PRO A 70 19.89 -17.42 -0.92
CA PRO A 70 19.33 -18.68 -1.34
C PRO A 70 18.03 -18.92 -0.59
N ALA A 71 16.94 -19.07 -1.34
CA ALA A 71 15.64 -19.44 -0.80
C ALA A 71 15.80 -20.77 -0.03
N ARG A 72 15.59 -20.72 1.29
CA ARG A 72 15.58 -21.92 2.14
C ARG A 72 14.43 -22.82 1.66
N PRO A 73 14.62 -24.14 1.51
CA PRO A 73 13.57 -25.03 1.02
C PRO A 73 12.32 -24.92 1.89
N GLU A 74 11.20 -24.64 1.23
CA GLU A 74 9.89 -24.50 1.84
C GLU A 74 9.38 -25.89 2.23
N THR A 75 9.12 -26.08 3.53
CA THR A 75 8.48 -27.30 4.04
C THR A 75 6.96 -27.11 3.97
N ALA A 76 6.22 -28.20 3.74
CA ALA A 76 4.75 -28.19 3.72
C ALA A 76 4.13 -27.51 4.97
N ASP A 77 4.83 -27.59 6.10
CA ASP A 77 4.41 -26.99 7.37
C ASP A 77 4.47 -25.45 7.39
N THR A 78 5.14 -24.81 6.42
CA THR A 78 5.24 -23.34 6.36
C THR A 78 3.95 -22.76 5.77
N ILE A 79 3.32 -21.81 6.45
CA ILE A 79 2.22 -21.00 5.93
C ILE A 79 2.81 -19.73 5.31
N ARG A 80 2.47 -19.45 4.05
CA ARG A 80 2.91 -18.26 3.30
C ARG A 80 1.72 -17.33 3.03
N ILE A 81 1.82 -16.10 3.51
CA ILE A 81 0.81 -15.05 3.35
C ILE A 81 1.46 -13.87 2.63
N LEU A 82 0.91 -13.47 1.49
CA LEU A 82 1.32 -12.23 0.82
C LEU A 82 0.25 -11.16 1.07
N ALA A 83 0.66 -9.97 1.53
CA ALA A 83 -0.21 -8.80 1.56
C ALA A 83 0.24 -7.73 0.57
N TRP A 84 -0.71 -7.12 -0.14
CA TRP A 84 -0.41 -6.15 -1.19
C TRP A 84 -1.53 -5.14 -1.38
N ASN A 85 -1.21 -3.85 -1.30
CA ASN A 85 -2.08 -2.80 -1.82
C ASN A 85 -1.94 -2.80 -3.35
N VAL A 86 -3.03 -3.06 -4.07
CA VAL A 86 -3.01 -3.22 -5.53
C VAL A 86 -3.48 -1.98 -6.29
N GLU A 87 -3.70 -0.87 -5.57
CA GLU A 87 -3.98 0.46 -6.14
C GLU A 87 -5.11 0.51 -7.19
N SER A 88 -6.37 0.33 -6.74
CA SER A 88 -7.57 0.34 -7.61
C SER A 88 -7.75 1.60 -8.48
N GLY A 89 -7.14 2.71 -8.08
CA GLY A 89 -7.28 4.02 -8.72
C GLY A 89 -6.25 4.30 -9.81
N GLY A 90 -5.13 3.58 -9.80
CA GLY A 90 -3.98 3.82 -10.66
C GLY A 90 -3.57 2.61 -11.49
N ALA A 91 -3.57 1.40 -10.92
CA ALA A 91 -2.98 0.23 -11.57
C ALA A 91 -3.94 -0.53 -12.50
N ASP A 92 -3.37 -1.22 -13.51
CA ASP A 92 -4.10 -2.11 -14.41
C ASP A 92 -4.25 -3.50 -13.78
N ALA A 93 -5.50 -3.93 -13.57
CA ALA A 93 -5.82 -5.22 -12.96
C ALA A 93 -5.22 -6.42 -13.71
N GLU A 94 -5.09 -6.39 -15.03
CA GLU A 94 -4.48 -7.48 -15.81
C GLU A 94 -2.96 -7.54 -15.65
N VAL A 95 -2.33 -6.38 -15.43
CA VAL A 95 -0.89 -6.31 -15.11
C VAL A 95 -0.66 -6.83 -13.70
N ILE A 96 -1.45 -6.38 -12.71
CA ILE A 96 -1.41 -6.90 -11.34
C ILE A 96 -1.65 -8.41 -11.31
N PHE A 97 -2.63 -8.91 -12.06
CA PHE A 97 -2.89 -10.33 -12.23
C PHE A 97 -1.66 -11.09 -12.77
N SER A 98 -1.05 -10.57 -13.83
CA SER A 98 0.12 -11.19 -14.45
C SER A 98 1.30 -11.24 -13.48
N GLN A 99 1.46 -10.17 -12.70
CA GLN A 99 2.43 -10.05 -11.63
C GLN A 99 2.17 -11.06 -10.50
N MET A 100 0.92 -11.23 -10.05
CA MET A 100 0.57 -12.26 -9.05
C MET A 100 0.99 -13.65 -9.51
N ARG A 101 0.77 -13.99 -10.78
CA ARG A 101 1.17 -15.29 -11.36
C ARG A 101 2.69 -15.51 -11.40
N GLN A 102 3.48 -14.45 -11.44
CA GLN A 102 4.94 -14.51 -11.49
C GLN A 102 5.58 -14.62 -10.09
N MET A 103 4.90 -14.15 -9.04
CA MET A 103 5.43 -14.10 -7.67
C MET A 103 5.47 -15.45 -6.94
N GLY A 104 5.03 -16.53 -7.60
CA GLY A 104 5.03 -17.88 -7.06
C GLY A 104 3.73 -18.24 -6.33
N THR A 105 3.79 -19.29 -5.52
CA THR A 105 2.62 -19.84 -4.82
C THR A 105 2.59 -19.37 -3.37
N TYR A 106 1.46 -18.80 -2.96
CA TYR A 106 1.18 -18.45 -1.56
C TYR A 106 -0.05 -19.20 -1.10
N ASP A 107 -0.15 -19.48 0.19
CA ASP A 107 -1.36 -20.12 0.73
C ASP A 107 -2.49 -19.10 0.92
N VAL A 108 -2.13 -17.84 1.17
CA VAL A 108 -3.08 -16.72 1.35
C VAL A 108 -2.55 -15.46 0.67
N TRP A 109 -3.43 -14.79 -0.07
CA TRP A 109 -3.26 -13.45 -0.60
C TRP A 109 -4.20 -12.50 0.14
N ALA A 110 -3.66 -11.40 0.67
CA ALA A 110 -4.35 -10.39 1.48
C ALA A 110 -4.24 -9.03 0.78
N LEU A 111 -5.23 -8.69 -0.02
CA LEU A 111 -5.19 -7.52 -0.90
C LEU A 111 -5.94 -6.33 -0.29
N SER A 112 -5.44 -5.13 -0.53
CA SER A 112 -6.12 -3.86 -0.28
C SER A 112 -6.22 -3.01 -1.54
N GLU A 113 -7.17 -2.06 -1.55
CA GLU A 113 -7.52 -1.29 -2.76
C GLU A 113 -7.89 -2.16 -3.95
N VAL A 114 -8.73 -3.16 -3.70
CA VAL A 114 -9.28 -3.95 -4.81
C VAL A 114 -10.52 -3.23 -5.33
N SER A 115 -10.49 -2.83 -6.60
CA SER A 115 -11.70 -2.32 -7.28
C SER A 115 -12.74 -3.45 -7.41
N PRO A 116 -14.03 -3.20 -7.16
CA PRO A 116 -15.10 -4.16 -7.41
C PRO A 116 -15.11 -4.72 -8.84
N ARG A 117 -14.60 -3.95 -9.81
CA ARG A 117 -14.49 -4.40 -11.21
C ARG A 117 -13.39 -5.43 -11.44
N ALA A 118 -12.34 -5.42 -10.61
CA ALA A 118 -11.19 -6.31 -10.69
C ALA A 118 -11.39 -7.63 -9.91
N LEU A 119 -12.52 -7.78 -9.20
CA LEU A 119 -12.78 -8.96 -8.37
C LEU A 119 -12.81 -10.26 -9.17
N GLY A 120 -13.36 -10.25 -10.39
CA GLY A 120 -13.34 -11.41 -11.29
C GLY A 120 -11.91 -11.76 -11.70
N THR A 121 -11.17 -10.76 -12.21
CA THR A 121 -9.79 -10.91 -12.68
C THR A 121 -8.88 -11.58 -11.64
N TYR A 122 -8.84 -11.09 -10.40
CA TYR A 122 -7.95 -11.65 -9.38
C TYR A 122 -8.36 -13.05 -8.90
N ALA A 123 -9.64 -13.42 -9.00
CA ALA A 123 -10.07 -14.78 -8.67
C ALA A 123 -9.53 -15.80 -9.68
N ASP A 124 -9.47 -15.43 -10.96
CA ASP A 124 -8.98 -16.27 -12.04
C ASP A 124 -7.44 -16.43 -12.03
N ALA A 125 -6.73 -15.57 -11.28
CA ALA A 125 -5.26 -15.58 -11.19
C ALA A 125 -4.73 -16.83 -10.51
N LEU A 126 -5.55 -17.38 -9.62
CA LEU A 126 -5.20 -18.45 -8.72
C LEU A 126 -5.91 -19.71 -9.17
N VAL A 127 -5.23 -20.85 -9.04
CA VAL A 127 -5.76 -22.18 -9.39
C VAL A 127 -7.12 -22.41 -8.74
N ALA A 128 -7.94 -23.27 -9.34
CA ALA A 128 -9.32 -23.57 -8.91
C ALA A 128 -9.48 -24.00 -7.43
N SER A 129 -8.39 -24.24 -6.72
CA SER A 129 -8.33 -24.55 -5.29
C SER A 129 -8.44 -23.33 -4.36
N PHE A 130 -8.53 -22.09 -4.87
CA PHE A 130 -8.70 -20.92 -4.01
C PHE A 130 -10.17 -20.61 -3.71
N GLN A 131 -10.42 -20.11 -2.49
CA GLN A 131 -11.66 -19.44 -2.09
C GLN A 131 -11.34 -17.97 -1.81
N SER A 132 -12.31 -17.06 -2.02
CA SER A 132 -12.12 -15.63 -1.75
C SER A 132 -13.20 -15.05 -0.85
N GLU A 133 -12.79 -14.14 0.02
CA GLU A 133 -13.68 -13.34 0.87
C GLU A 133 -13.31 -11.86 0.71
N GLU A 134 -14.29 -10.97 0.72
CA GLU A 134 -14.09 -9.53 0.49
C GLU A 134 -14.85 -8.68 1.49
N SER A 135 -14.33 -7.48 1.76
CA SER A 135 -15.00 -6.54 2.66
C SER A 135 -16.24 -5.94 2.01
N THR A 136 -17.25 -5.56 2.80
CA THR A 136 -18.41 -4.79 2.33
C THR A 136 -18.16 -3.28 2.37
N PRO A 137 -17.59 -2.69 3.45
CA PRO A 137 -17.27 -1.26 3.53
C PRO A 137 -16.03 -0.91 2.70
N GLY A 138 -15.88 0.39 2.41
CA GLY A 138 -14.72 0.90 1.65
C GLY A 138 -15.04 1.73 0.41
N ARG A 139 -16.31 2.10 0.20
CA ARG A 139 -16.78 2.84 -0.99
C ARG A 139 -16.39 2.14 -2.29
N ALA A 140 -15.38 2.67 -2.99
CA ALA A 140 -14.90 2.17 -4.29
C ALA A 140 -13.87 1.05 -4.15
N ASP A 141 -13.35 0.80 -2.95
CA ASP A 141 -12.32 -0.21 -2.70
C ASP A 141 -12.82 -1.32 -1.80
N ARG A 142 -12.20 -2.48 -1.94
CA ARG A 142 -12.40 -3.65 -1.11
C ARG A 142 -11.08 -4.07 -0.49
N LEU A 143 -11.16 -4.63 0.71
CA LEU A 143 -10.15 -5.56 1.18
C LEU A 143 -10.54 -6.95 0.71
N ARG A 144 -9.56 -7.81 0.44
CA ARG A 144 -9.84 -9.15 -0.07
C ARG A 144 -8.85 -10.16 0.44
N PHE A 145 -9.36 -11.34 0.77
CA PHE A 145 -8.55 -12.55 0.89
C PHE A 145 -8.79 -13.48 -0.28
N LEU A 146 -7.73 -14.14 -0.75
CA LEU A 146 -7.80 -15.37 -1.53
C LEU A 146 -6.95 -16.42 -0.82
N PHE A 147 -7.49 -17.59 -0.48
CA PHE A 147 -6.76 -18.63 0.26
C PHE A 147 -6.98 -20.02 -0.31
N ASN A 148 -5.97 -20.88 -0.16
CA ASN A 148 -6.00 -22.26 -0.63
C ASN A 148 -6.98 -23.12 0.20
N ARG A 149 -8.12 -23.46 -0.38
CA ARG A 149 -9.20 -24.24 0.27
C ARG A 149 -8.89 -25.73 0.44
N GLU A 150 -7.88 -26.23 -0.27
CA GLU A 150 -7.39 -27.60 -0.10
C GLU A 150 -6.56 -27.72 1.18
N ARG A 151 -5.89 -26.63 1.60
CA ARG A 151 -5.13 -26.56 2.85
C ARG A 151 -5.97 -26.05 4.02
N PHE A 152 -6.84 -25.07 3.76
CA PHE A 152 -7.60 -24.39 4.80
C PHE A 152 -9.11 -24.59 4.67
N GLU A 153 -9.78 -24.63 5.81
CA GLU A 153 -11.23 -24.50 5.91
C GLU A 153 -11.57 -23.14 6.50
N LEU A 154 -12.48 -22.41 5.86
CA LEU A 154 -13.00 -21.15 6.40
C LEU A 154 -13.96 -21.45 7.56
N ILE A 155 -13.64 -20.91 8.73
CA ILE A 155 -14.45 -21.05 9.95
C ILE A 155 -15.34 -19.81 10.15
N GLY A 156 -14.84 -18.63 9.80
CA GLY A 156 -15.59 -17.40 9.97
C GLY A 156 -14.95 -16.21 9.26
N VAL A 157 -15.78 -15.18 9.06
CA VAL A 157 -15.40 -13.89 8.49
C VAL A 157 -15.95 -12.81 9.41
N GLU A 158 -15.14 -11.81 9.73
CA GLU A 158 -15.53 -10.67 10.56
C GLU A 158 -14.98 -9.37 9.97
N GLU A 159 -15.79 -8.31 10.02
CA GLU A 159 -15.35 -6.95 9.71
C GLU A 159 -15.33 -6.10 10.96
N LEU A 160 -14.15 -5.61 11.33
CA LEU A 160 -13.97 -4.87 12.58
C LEU A 160 -14.41 -3.41 12.39
N ASN A 161 -15.63 -3.10 12.80
CA ASN A 161 -16.15 -1.73 12.76
C ASN A 161 -15.74 -0.91 14.00
N GLN A 162 -15.68 -1.55 15.17
CA GLN A 162 -15.43 -0.93 16.46
C GLN A 162 -14.85 -1.95 17.45
N GLU A 163 -13.95 -1.50 18.33
CA GLU A 163 -13.42 -2.29 19.45
C GLU A 163 -13.47 -1.45 20.73
N GLY A 164 -14.37 -1.81 21.66
CA GLY A 164 -14.60 -1.02 22.86
C GLY A 164 -14.95 0.43 22.51
N ARG A 165 -14.08 1.37 22.87
CA ARG A 165 -14.23 2.81 22.54
C ARG A 165 -13.58 3.23 21.23
N PHE A 166 -12.79 2.36 20.60
CA PHE A 166 -12.01 2.69 19.42
C PHE A 166 -12.82 2.42 18.17
N ARG A 167 -12.85 3.41 17.28
CA ARG A 167 -13.52 3.29 15.99
C ARG A 167 -12.53 2.73 14.98
N LEU A 168 -12.91 1.64 14.31
CA LEU A 168 -12.12 1.06 13.22
C LEU A 168 -12.68 1.41 11.84
N ASN A 169 -13.99 1.69 11.77
CA ASN A 169 -14.65 2.21 10.57
C ASN A 169 -15.49 3.46 10.88
N ASP A 170 -15.35 4.50 10.06
CA ASP A 170 -16.08 5.78 10.16
C ASP A 170 -17.19 5.95 9.11
N GLY A 171 -17.56 4.87 8.41
CA GLY A 171 -18.49 4.84 7.29
C GLY A 171 -17.84 5.17 5.93
N ASN A 172 -16.58 5.62 5.91
CA ASN A 172 -15.88 5.97 4.67
C ASN A 172 -14.69 5.05 4.38
N HIS A 173 -13.99 4.62 5.42
CA HIS A 173 -12.85 3.71 5.30
C HIS A 173 -13.32 2.25 5.32
N ARG A 174 -12.41 1.36 4.95
CA ARG A 174 -12.59 -0.09 5.00
C ARG A 174 -12.48 -0.52 6.47
N SER A 175 -13.39 -1.34 6.94
CA SER A 175 -13.16 -2.09 8.18
C SER A 175 -12.01 -3.06 7.94
N PRO A 176 -11.07 -3.23 8.89
CA PRO A 176 -10.17 -4.38 8.85
C PRO A 176 -10.98 -5.66 8.70
N LEU A 177 -10.60 -6.49 7.73
CA LEU A 177 -11.26 -7.74 7.39
C LEU A 177 -10.48 -8.87 8.05
N VAL A 178 -11.19 -9.73 8.79
CA VAL A 178 -10.63 -10.89 9.47
C VAL A 178 -11.23 -12.15 8.86
N ILE A 179 -10.37 -13.12 8.54
CA ILE A 179 -10.79 -14.50 8.28
C ILE A 179 -10.24 -15.41 9.36
N GLN A 180 -11.04 -16.36 9.79
CA GLN A 180 -10.63 -17.46 10.66
C GLN A 180 -10.52 -18.73 9.84
N LEU A 181 -9.35 -19.36 9.87
CA LEU A 181 -9.02 -20.54 9.08
C LEU A 181 -8.67 -21.69 10.01
N LEU A 182 -9.11 -22.90 9.63
CA LEU A 182 -8.65 -24.16 10.18
C LEU A 182 -7.69 -24.80 9.17
N GLU A 183 -6.44 -24.98 9.56
CA GLU A 183 -5.47 -25.75 8.79
C GLU A 183 -5.83 -27.25 8.87
N ARG A 184 -6.03 -27.87 7.71
CA ARG A 184 -6.70 -29.19 7.63
C ARG A 184 -5.82 -30.33 8.12
N GLU A 185 -4.50 -30.24 7.98
CA GLU A 185 -3.58 -31.31 8.36
C GLU A 185 -3.33 -31.32 9.88
N THR A 186 -2.89 -30.19 10.42
CA THR A 186 -2.54 -29.96 11.83
C THR A 186 -3.76 -29.73 12.73
N LYS A 187 -4.93 -29.43 12.16
CA LYS A 187 -6.14 -29.02 12.89
C LYS A 187 -5.98 -27.75 13.70
N THR A 188 -5.03 -26.90 13.31
CA THR A 188 -4.76 -25.62 13.96
C THR A 188 -5.72 -24.56 13.45
N THR A 189 -6.47 -23.93 14.34
CA THR A 189 -7.27 -22.73 14.03
C THR A 189 -6.45 -21.48 14.27
N PHE A 190 -6.48 -20.56 13.31
CA PHE A 190 -5.83 -19.26 13.40
C PHE A 190 -6.63 -18.21 12.63
N GLN A 191 -6.25 -16.94 12.78
CA GLN A 191 -6.93 -15.86 12.09
C GLN A 191 -5.95 -14.86 11.48
N ILE A 192 -6.36 -14.29 10.35
CA ILE A 192 -5.59 -13.30 9.60
C ILE A 192 -6.46 -12.07 9.44
N THR A 193 -5.89 -10.91 9.74
CA THR A 193 -6.45 -9.59 9.49
C THR A 193 -5.72 -8.93 8.31
N VAL A 194 -6.48 -8.41 7.35
CA VAL A 194 -5.98 -7.46 6.34
C VAL A 194 -6.62 -6.11 6.60
N ASN A 195 -5.88 -5.04 6.33
CA ASN A 195 -6.37 -3.68 6.47
C ASN A 195 -5.76 -2.74 5.43
N HIS A 196 -6.44 -1.62 5.25
CA HIS A 196 -5.85 -0.40 4.73
C HIS A 196 -6.33 0.77 5.63
N LEU A 197 -5.49 1.13 6.60
CA LEU A 197 -5.79 2.16 7.60
C LEU A 197 -5.80 3.57 6.99
N ALA A 198 -6.39 4.55 7.68
CA ALA A 198 -6.57 5.88 7.11
C ALA A 198 -5.24 6.62 6.84
N ARG A 199 -4.92 6.94 5.57
CA ARG A 199 -3.71 7.71 5.20
C ARG A 199 -3.73 9.16 5.70
N ARG A 200 -4.78 9.92 5.35
CA ARG A 200 -4.85 11.39 5.55
C ARG A 200 -5.55 11.83 6.84
N ARG A 201 -5.82 10.89 7.76
CA ARG A 201 -6.53 11.16 9.02
C ARG A 201 -5.80 10.52 10.19
N ALA A 202 -4.79 11.23 10.70
CA ALA A 202 -3.89 10.72 11.74
C ALA A 202 -4.63 10.23 12.99
N GLU A 203 -5.56 11.02 13.53
CA GLU A 203 -6.35 10.65 14.72
C GLU A 203 -7.17 9.37 14.49
N LEU A 204 -7.83 9.25 13.34
CA LEU A 204 -8.58 8.03 12.99
C LEU A 204 -7.66 6.82 12.85
N ARG A 205 -6.48 7.01 12.24
CA ARG A 205 -5.49 5.95 12.08
C ARG A 205 -4.97 5.46 13.43
N GLU A 206 -4.73 6.36 14.37
CA GLU A 206 -4.35 6.00 15.74
C GLU A 206 -5.48 5.26 16.48
N GLU A 207 -6.74 5.70 16.33
CA GLU A 207 -7.92 4.99 16.84
C GLU A 207 -7.98 3.57 16.26
N GLN A 208 -7.80 3.42 14.95
CA GLN A 208 -7.80 2.13 14.25
C GLN A 208 -6.71 1.20 14.79
N ALA A 209 -5.47 1.68 14.89
CA ALA A 209 -4.35 0.90 15.43
C ALA A 209 -4.57 0.50 16.90
N SER A 210 -5.10 1.43 17.71
CA SER A 210 -5.46 1.12 19.10
C SER A 210 -6.59 0.09 19.20
N GLY A 211 -7.58 0.18 18.31
CA GLY A 211 -8.67 -0.79 18.21
C GLY A 211 -8.18 -2.17 17.81
N LEU A 212 -7.31 -2.26 16.81
CA LEU A 212 -6.68 -3.53 16.40
C LEU A 212 -5.85 -4.15 17.53
N ARG A 213 -5.10 -3.34 18.29
CA ARG A 213 -4.36 -3.81 19.46
C ARG A 213 -5.28 -4.36 20.54
N GLU A 214 -6.35 -3.66 20.90
CA GLU A 214 -7.28 -4.15 21.93
C GLU A 214 -8.07 -5.38 21.46
N TRP A 215 -8.43 -5.44 20.18
CA TRP A 215 -9.06 -6.62 19.59
C TRP A 215 -8.13 -7.83 19.71
N ALA A 216 -6.86 -7.67 19.34
CA ALA A 216 -5.85 -8.73 19.43
C ALA A 216 -5.60 -9.22 20.86
N ARG A 217 -5.67 -8.32 21.84
CA ARG A 217 -5.49 -8.65 23.26
C ARG A 217 -6.52 -9.67 23.77
N ARG A 218 -7.73 -9.68 23.19
CA ARG A 218 -8.81 -10.60 23.59
C ARG A 218 -8.74 -11.96 22.89
N GLN A 219 -7.86 -12.12 21.92
CA GLN A 219 -7.78 -13.34 21.11
C GLN A 219 -7.01 -14.42 21.87
N THR A 220 -7.55 -15.63 21.83
CA THR A 220 -6.93 -16.83 22.44
C THR A 220 -6.32 -17.76 21.40
N ILE A 221 -6.57 -17.51 20.12
CA ILE A 221 -6.02 -18.26 18.98
C ILE A 221 -4.88 -17.47 18.31
N PRO A 222 -3.96 -18.15 17.59
CA PRO A 222 -2.93 -17.49 16.80
C PRO A 222 -3.55 -16.41 15.89
N SER A 223 -3.07 -15.17 16.03
CA SER A 223 -3.63 -14.01 15.34
C SER A 223 -2.53 -13.30 14.55
N ILE A 224 -2.81 -13.01 13.28
CA ILE A 224 -1.88 -12.38 12.34
C ILE A 224 -2.56 -11.12 11.79
N ALA A 225 -1.80 -10.05 11.59
CA ALA A 225 -2.24 -8.90 10.80
C ALA A 225 -1.21 -8.59 9.73
N ASN A 226 -1.61 -8.53 8.46
CA ASN A 226 -0.73 -8.25 7.33
C ASN A 226 -1.47 -7.37 6.31
N GLY A 227 -0.90 -6.23 5.92
CA GLY A 227 -1.58 -5.26 5.07
C GLY A 227 -0.93 -3.88 5.06
N ASP A 228 -1.68 -2.89 4.58
CA ASP A 228 -1.29 -1.49 4.53
C ASP A 228 -1.75 -0.76 5.79
N PHE A 229 -0.80 -0.34 6.62
CA PHE A 229 -1.09 0.32 7.90
C PHE A 229 -0.96 1.83 7.85
N ASN A 230 -0.42 2.39 6.76
CA ASN A 230 -0.14 3.82 6.66
C ASN A 230 0.64 4.38 7.86
N PHE A 231 1.60 3.61 8.37
CA PHE A 231 2.36 3.96 9.57
C PHE A 231 3.53 4.91 9.31
N ASP A 232 3.86 5.20 8.06
CA ASP A 232 4.94 6.12 7.68
C ASP A 232 6.27 5.77 8.40
N TYR A 233 6.62 4.48 8.49
CA TYR A 233 7.83 4.09 9.21
C TYR A 233 9.07 4.44 8.39
N SER A 234 9.97 5.22 8.97
CA SER A 234 11.23 5.64 8.35
C SER A 234 12.37 4.72 8.80
N PHE A 235 13.17 4.21 7.86
CA PHE A 235 14.34 3.40 8.19
C PHE A 235 15.45 4.21 8.84
N GLU A 236 15.58 5.48 8.46
CA GLU A 236 16.56 6.41 9.02
C GLU A 236 16.30 6.65 10.52
N THR A 237 15.06 7.02 10.87
CA THR A 237 14.69 7.34 12.26
C THR A 237 14.31 6.10 13.08
N GLN A 238 14.08 4.97 12.40
CA GLN A 238 13.56 3.74 12.98
C GLN A 238 12.24 3.93 13.74
N SER A 239 11.41 4.87 13.27
CA SER A 239 10.16 5.24 13.90
C SER A 239 9.05 5.40 12.87
N GLY A 240 7.81 5.11 13.27
CA GLY A 240 6.61 5.43 12.52
C GLY A 240 5.78 6.50 13.24
N ASN A 241 4.65 6.87 12.64
CA ASN A 241 3.72 7.83 13.22
C ASN A 241 3.04 7.31 14.51
N ASP A 242 2.22 8.15 15.15
CA ASP A 242 1.58 7.83 16.43
C ASP A 242 0.76 6.54 16.40
N ALA A 243 0.20 6.18 15.24
CA ALA A 243 -0.54 4.94 15.08
C ALA A 243 0.36 3.69 15.12
N PHE A 244 1.60 3.77 14.63
CA PHE A 244 2.58 2.68 14.82
C PHE A 244 2.89 2.49 16.30
N THR A 245 3.18 3.59 17.01
CA THR A 245 3.42 3.58 18.46
C THR A 245 2.23 2.99 19.21
N ALA A 246 1.01 3.36 18.82
CA ALA A 246 -0.21 2.77 19.36
C ALA A 246 -0.27 1.27 19.09
N MET A 247 -0.04 0.81 17.85
CA MET A 247 -0.12 -0.61 17.47
C MET A 247 0.77 -1.51 18.32
N VAL A 248 2.04 -1.11 18.54
CA VAL A 248 3.05 -1.93 19.24
C VAL A 248 3.05 -1.78 20.76
N ARG A 249 2.24 -0.86 21.30
CA ARG A 249 2.15 -0.62 22.75
C ARG A 249 1.80 -1.90 23.51
N ASP A 250 2.35 -2.04 24.72
CA ASP A 250 2.18 -3.20 25.61
C ASP A 250 2.64 -4.54 25.04
N GLY A 251 3.27 -4.55 23.86
CA GLY A 251 3.76 -5.77 23.21
C GLY A 251 2.67 -6.80 22.92
N VAL A 252 1.42 -6.37 22.68
CA VAL A 252 0.33 -7.28 22.28
C VAL A 252 0.64 -7.88 20.91
N TRP A 253 0.91 -7.00 19.96
CA TRP A 253 1.43 -7.34 18.64
C TRP A 253 2.96 -7.41 18.69
N LEU A 254 3.52 -8.52 18.22
CA LEU A 254 4.90 -8.61 17.78
C LEU A 254 4.97 -8.07 16.36
N TRP A 255 5.67 -6.95 16.16
CA TRP A 255 6.02 -6.51 14.81
C TRP A 255 7.05 -7.47 14.21
N VAL A 256 6.70 -8.09 13.09
CA VAL A 256 7.59 -8.95 12.33
C VAL A 256 8.33 -8.05 11.33
N LYS A 257 9.40 -7.41 11.82
CA LYS A 257 10.22 -6.50 10.99
C LYS A 257 10.77 -7.26 9.77
N PRO A 258 10.68 -6.68 8.55
CA PRO A 258 11.28 -7.28 7.36
C PRO A 258 12.78 -7.56 7.52
N GLN A 259 13.27 -8.62 6.87
CA GLN A 259 14.70 -8.99 6.91
C GLN A 259 15.61 -7.91 6.33
N GLU A 260 15.11 -7.16 5.34
CA GLU A 260 15.81 -6.08 4.65
C GLU A 260 14.97 -4.80 4.71
N SER A 261 15.64 -3.66 4.81
CA SER A 261 15.01 -2.34 4.76
C SER A 261 14.79 -1.96 3.29
N ILE A 262 13.66 -2.38 2.75
CA ILE A 262 13.22 -2.10 1.38
C ILE A 262 11.93 -1.29 1.44
N ASP A 263 11.84 -0.26 0.61
CA ASP A 263 10.66 0.58 0.52
C ASP A 263 9.42 -0.22 0.12
N THR A 264 8.30 0.05 0.77
CA THR A 264 7.01 -0.58 0.40
C THR A 264 6.11 0.31 -0.43
N ASN A 265 6.52 1.55 -0.69
CA ASN A 265 5.74 2.55 -1.40
C ASN A 265 6.66 3.51 -2.14
N TRP A 266 6.15 4.11 -3.21
CA TRP A 266 6.82 5.19 -3.93
C TRP A 266 5.82 6.28 -4.29
N SER A 267 6.20 7.55 -4.18
CA SER A 267 5.32 8.66 -4.59
C SER A 267 6.12 9.79 -5.24
N ASP A 268 5.63 10.29 -6.37
CA ASP A 268 6.17 11.48 -7.04
C ASP A 268 5.03 12.48 -7.31
N SER A 269 4.43 12.95 -6.22
CA SER A 269 3.26 13.85 -6.25
C SER A 269 3.58 15.24 -6.81
N ASN A 270 4.85 15.63 -6.84
CA ASN A 270 5.35 16.88 -7.41
C ASN A 270 5.97 16.71 -8.81
N ASN A 271 6.01 15.48 -9.33
CA ASN A 271 6.42 15.12 -10.68
C ASN A 271 7.88 15.54 -11.02
N ASP A 272 8.77 15.43 -10.04
CA ASP A 272 10.21 15.74 -10.18
C ASP A 272 11.07 14.49 -10.44
N GLY A 273 10.47 13.31 -10.47
CA GLY A 273 11.13 12.03 -10.68
C GLY A 273 11.85 11.48 -9.45
N ILE A 274 11.64 12.09 -8.28
CA ILE A 274 12.25 11.70 -7.01
C ILE A 274 11.16 11.19 -6.08
N ASP A 275 11.45 10.08 -5.39
CA ASP A 275 10.52 9.58 -4.37
C ASP A 275 10.35 10.61 -3.24
N ASN A 276 9.10 10.95 -2.93
CA ASN A 276 8.73 11.83 -1.83
C ASN A 276 8.82 11.13 -0.47
N TYR A 277 8.87 9.79 -0.44
CA TYR A 277 8.96 8.99 0.78
C TYR A 277 10.06 7.92 0.70
N PRO A 278 11.32 8.31 0.42
CA PRO A 278 12.41 7.34 0.32
C PRO A 278 12.66 6.70 1.69
N ASP A 279 13.16 5.47 1.69
CA ASP A 279 13.55 4.74 2.90
C ASP A 279 12.39 4.60 3.90
N SER A 280 11.19 4.26 3.40
CA SER A 280 9.95 4.22 4.16
C SER A 280 9.05 3.00 3.94
N MET A 281 8.19 2.72 4.92
CA MET A 281 7.31 1.56 4.93
C MET A 281 5.87 1.92 5.37
N LEU A 282 4.90 1.44 4.58
CA LEU A 282 3.46 1.45 4.83
C LEU A 282 2.88 0.04 4.96
N GLY A 283 3.50 -0.98 4.36
CA GLY A 283 3.10 -2.39 4.48
C GLY A 283 3.76 -3.08 5.68
N PHE A 284 2.98 -3.74 6.56
CA PHE A 284 3.52 -4.37 7.78
C PHE A 284 2.91 -5.75 8.03
N ALA A 285 3.68 -6.59 8.73
CA ALA A 285 3.24 -7.86 9.28
C ALA A 285 3.37 -7.89 10.80
N PHE A 286 2.34 -8.39 11.49
CA PHE A 286 2.29 -8.54 12.94
C PHE A 286 1.77 -9.94 13.33
N ALA A 287 2.26 -10.43 14.47
CA ALA A 287 1.79 -11.67 15.09
C ALA A 287 1.39 -11.42 16.56
N ALA A 288 0.29 -12.02 17.01
CA ALA A 288 -0.21 -11.93 18.38
C ALA A 288 -0.69 -13.29 18.89
N GLY A 289 -0.82 -13.38 20.22
CA GLY A 289 -1.18 -14.62 20.90
C GLY A 289 -0.17 -15.74 20.56
N PRO A 290 -0.63 -16.99 20.40
CA PRO A 290 0.24 -18.12 20.06
C PRO A 290 1.03 -17.96 18.75
N ALA A 291 0.59 -17.13 17.79
CA ALA A 291 1.30 -16.92 16.51
C ALA A 291 2.68 -16.30 16.69
N ARG A 292 2.95 -15.69 17.85
CA ARG A 292 4.27 -15.12 18.18
C ARG A 292 5.36 -16.18 18.23
N ASP A 293 5.00 -17.41 18.56
CA ASP A 293 5.92 -18.54 18.69
C ASP A 293 6.07 -19.33 17.37
N TRP A 294 5.32 -18.96 16.32
CA TRP A 294 5.33 -19.61 15.01
C TRP A 294 6.53 -19.22 14.14
N SER A 295 7.63 -18.80 14.77
CA SER A 295 8.86 -18.34 14.11
C SER A 295 8.59 -17.40 12.90
N PRO A 296 7.80 -16.33 13.08
CA PRO A 296 7.37 -15.50 11.96
C PRO A 296 8.56 -14.81 11.28
N MET A 297 8.55 -14.78 9.95
CA MET A 297 9.55 -14.04 9.15
C MET A 297 8.85 -13.19 8.09
N CYS A 298 9.29 -11.95 7.92
CA CYS A 298 8.74 -11.01 6.96
C CYS A 298 9.78 -10.59 5.92
N ARG A 299 9.35 -10.42 4.67
CA ARG A 299 10.14 -9.88 3.56
C ARG A 299 9.29 -8.91 2.76
N VAL A 300 9.93 -7.89 2.19
CA VAL A 300 9.33 -7.07 1.13
C VAL A 300 9.76 -7.66 -0.19
N ILE A 301 8.81 -7.81 -1.12
CA ILE A 301 9.09 -8.26 -2.48
C ILE A 301 9.16 -7.03 -3.37
N GLN A 302 10.37 -6.63 -3.73
CA GLN A 302 10.59 -5.58 -4.72
C GLN A 302 11.16 -6.22 -5.99
N ARG A 303 10.50 -5.96 -7.12
CA ARG A 303 10.86 -6.47 -8.44
C ARG A 303 11.50 -5.37 -9.26
N ASP A 304 12.26 -5.79 -10.28
CA ASP A 304 12.82 -4.85 -11.26
C ASP A 304 11.69 -4.05 -11.93
N GLY A 305 11.75 -2.73 -11.81
CA GLY A 305 10.75 -1.83 -12.37
C GLY A 305 9.50 -1.62 -11.52
N ASP A 306 9.46 -2.10 -10.26
CA ASP A 306 8.40 -1.72 -9.33
C ASP A 306 8.46 -0.23 -9.01
N PHE A 307 9.66 0.30 -8.71
CA PHE A 307 9.88 1.73 -8.47
C PHE A 307 10.90 2.32 -9.48
N PRO A 308 10.61 3.50 -10.07
CA PRO A 308 9.33 4.22 -10.01
C PRO A 308 8.20 3.41 -10.66
N HIS A 309 6.99 3.48 -10.10
CA HIS A 309 5.83 2.82 -10.70
C HIS A 309 5.38 3.59 -11.96
N ASN A 310 4.51 2.96 -12.75
CA ASN A 310 3.81 3.59 -13.87
C ASN A 310 2.30 3.38 -13.74
N GLU A 311 1.51 3.98 -14.64
CA GLU A 311 0.04 3.89 -14.67
C GLU A 311 -0.53 2.46 -14.82
N ALA A 312 0.30 1.43 -14.99
CA ALA A 312 -0.16 0.05 -15.06
C ALA A 312 0.24 -0.80 -13.84
N THR A 313 1.16 -0.32 -13.00
CA THR A 313 1.72 -1.05 -11.85
C THR A 313 1.38 -0.35 -10.54
N SER A 314 1.22 -1.10 -9.46
CA SER A 314 0.98 -0.50 -8.15
C SER A 314 2.18 0.33 -7.66
N ASP A 315 1.88 1.44 -7.00
CA ASP A 315 2.82 2.23 -6.20
C ASP A 315 3.28 1.56 -4.90
N TYR A 316 2.85 0.32 -4.61
CA TYR A 316 3.28 -0.48 -3.45
C TYR A 316 4.03 -1.75 -3.82
N SER A 317 5.04 -2.08 -3.01
CA SER A 317 5.67 -3.40 -3.01
C SER A 317 4.94 -4.36 -2.04
N PRO A 318 4.69 -5.62 -2.43
CA PRO A 318 4.09 -6.63 -1.55
C PRO A 318 4.93 -6.96 -0.31
N THR A 319 4.26 -7.42 0.75
CA THR A 319 4.89 -7.97 1.97
C THR A 319 4.57 -9.46 2.12
N GLU A 320 5.60 -10.29 2.13
CA GLU A 320 5.51 -11.72 2.43
C GLU A 320 5.70 -11.95 3.93
N LEU A 321 4.75 -12.67 4.54
CA LEU A 321 4.87 -13.25 5.87
C LEU A 321 4.90 -14.78 5.76
N THR A 322 5.90 -15.40 6.38
CA THR A 322 5.99 -16.85 6.54
C THR A 322 5.93 -17.24 8.01
N LEU A 323 5.19 -18.32 8.30
CA LEU A 323 4.91 -18.81 9.64
C LEU A 323 5.10 -20.33 9.69
N ARG A 324 5.57 -20.85 10.82
CA ARG A 324 5.79 -22.27 11.09
C ARG A 324 5.11 -22.65 12.41
N PRO A 325 3.84 -23.09 12.36
CA PRO A 325 3.03 -23.42 13.53
C PRO A 325 3.61 -24.48 14.47
#